data_AF-A0A0D6L2E7-F1
#
_entry.id   AF-A0A0D6L2E7-F1
#
_cell.length_a   1.000
_cell.length_b   1.000
_cell.length_c   1.000
_cell.angle_alpha   90.00
_cell.angle_beta   90.00
_cell.angle_gamma   90.00
#
_symmetry.space_group_name_H-M   'P 1'
#
loop_
_entity.id
_entity.type
_entity.pdbx_description
1 polymer ?
#
loop_
_entity_poly.entity_id
_entity_poly.type
_entity_poly.pdbx_seq_one_letter_code
_entity_poly.pdbx_strand_id
1 'polypeptide(L)' 'MIVSGNNDTVAPALPEQIKPFTWLTIPNKYLVLINGDTHFSTIVESSNAVVPVPTQVIGSSPELARSYVKALSIPFF' A
#
# COMPACT_ATOMS: atom_id res chain seq x y z
N MET A 1 7.77 7.91 4.55
CA MET A 1 7.41 6.49 4.75
C MET A 1 7.05 5.87 3.41
N ILE A 2 7.41 4.62 3.16
CA ILE A 2 6.90 3.80 2.04
C ILE A 2 6.01 2.70 2.65
N VAL A 3 4.84 2.47 2.06
CA VAL A 3 3.92 1.40 2.44
C VAL A 3 3.89 0.37 1.32
N SER A 4 3.99 -0.91 1.68
CA SER A 4 4.08 -2.04 0.76
C SER A 4 3.05 -3.11 1.07
N GLY A 5 2.52 -3.74 0.03
CA GLY A 5 1.62 -4.91 0.13
C GLY A 5 2.25 -6.15 -0.49
N ASN A 6 2.39 -7.24 0.27
CA ASN A 6 3.05 -8.45 -0.24
C ASN A 6 2.25 -9.22 -1.30
N ASN A 7 0.95 -8.94 -1.45
CA ASN A 7 0.10 -9.48 -2.52
C ASN A 7 -0.16 -8.43 -3.63
N ASP A 8 0.60 -7.34 -3.69
CA ASP A 8 0.52 -6.39 -4.80
C ASP A 8 1.00 -7.07 -6.11
N THR A 9 0.07 -7.25 -7.05
CA THR A 9 0.35 -7.82 -8.38
C THR A 9 0.55 -6.76 -9.46
N VAL A 10 0.31 -5.48 -9.15
CA VAL A 10 0.47 -4.34 -10.06
C VAL A 10 1.87 -3.76 -9.92
N ALA A 11 2.33 -3.57 -8.69
CA ALA A 11 3.65 -3.10 -8.33
C ALA A 11 4.25 -4.02 -7.25
N PRO A 12 4.82 -5.19 -7.62
CA PRO A 12 5.20 -6.20 -6.64
C PRO A 12 6.19 -5.70 -5.58
N ALA A 13 5.87 -5.97 -4.31
CA ALA A 13 6.57 -5.37 -3.18
C ALA A 13 8.09 -5.57 -3.22
N LEU A 14 8.58 -6.76 -3.53
CA LEU A 14 10.03 -7.00 -3.54
C LEU A 14 10.78 -6.17 -4.60
N PRO A 15 10.49 -6.32 -5.91
CA PRO A 15 11.23 -5.60 -6.94
C PRO A 15 10.96 -4.10 -6.96
N GLU A 16 9.75 -3.65 -6.61
CA GLU A 16 9.34 -2.27 -6.87
C GLU A 16 9.24 -1.37 -5.64
N GLN A 17 9.26 -1.95 -4.42
CA GLN A 17 9.09 -1.16 -3.19
C GLN A 17 10.22 -1.43 -2.19
N ILE A 18 10.45 -2.70 -1.82
CA ILE A 18 11.44 -3.12 -0.82
C ILE A 18 12.86 -2.91 -1.36
N LYS A 19 13.18 -3.40 -2.56
CA LYS A 19 14.51 -3.19 -3.15
C LYS A 19 14.80 -1.69 -3.36
N PRO A 20 13.91 -0.88 -3.98
CA PRO A 20 14.15 0.57 -4.12
C PRO A 20 14.29 1.31 -2.79
N PHE A 21 13.57 0.89 -1.73
CA PHE A 21 13.73 1.48 -0.39
C PHE A 21 15.17 1.37 0.13
N THR A 22 15.90 0.31 -0.23
CA THR A 22 17.31 0.14 0.15
C THR A 22 18.22 1.19 -0.48
N TRP A 23 17.85 1.76 -1.62
CA TRP A 23 18.65 2.76 -2.35
C TRP A 23 18.64 4.14 -1.70
N LEU A 24 17.64 4.43 -0.85
CA LEU A 24 17.53 5.70 -0.16
C LEU A 24 18.73 5.93 0.78
N THR A 25 19.42 7.06 0.65
CA THR A 25 20.59 7.45 1.46
C THR A 25 20.25 8.39 2.62
N ILE A 26 18.98 8.74 2.81
CA ILE A 26 18.51 9.58 3.91
C ILE A 26 18.48 8.80 5.24
N PRO A 27 18.77 9.44 6.38
CA PRO A 27 18.82 8.76 7.68
C PRO A 27 17.45 8.30 8.16
N ASN A 28 16.42 9.12 7.96
CA ASN A 28 15.06 8.84 8.43
C ASN A 28 14.23 8.25 7.28
N LYS A 29 14.32 6.94 7.10
CA LYS A 29 13.51 6.19 6.14
C LYS A 29 12.76 5.07 6.84
N TYR A 30 11.48 4.93 6.50
CA TYR A 30 10.56 3.98 7.13
C TYR A 30 9.83 3.19 6.05
N LEU A 31 9.85 1.87 6.18
CA LEU A 31 9.13 0.94 5.32
C LEU A 31 8.11 0.19 6.17
N VAL A 32 6.85 0.20 5.74
CA VAL A 32 5.76 -0.58 6.32
C VAL A 32 5.39 -1.67 5.34
N LEU A 33 5.24 -2.90 5.82
CA LEU A 33 4.73 -4.02 5.03
C LEU A 33 3.39 -4.46 5.61
N ILE A 34 2.33 -4.40 4.81
CA ILE A 34 1.00 -4.90 5.15
C ILE A 34 0.88 -6.31 4.58
N ASN A 35 0.62 -7.27 5.46
CA ASN A 35 0.49 -8.68 5.08
C ASN A 35 -0.89 -8.96 4.46
N GLY A 36 -0.91 -9.66 3.33
CA GLY A 36 -2.11 -9.96 2.53
C GLY A 36 -2.61 -8.80 1.68
N ASP A 37 -1.98 -7.63 1.75
CA ASP A 37 -2.42 -6.39 1.10
C ASP A 37 -2.07 -6.40 -0.38
N THR A 38 -3.00 -5.91 -1.19
CA THR A 38 -2.85 -5.76 -2.64
C THR A 38 -2.61 -4.29 -2.99
N HIS A 39 -2.43 -4.02 -4.29
CA HIS A 39 -2.34 -2.64 -4.80
C HIS A 39 -3.52 -1.75 -4.37
N PHE A 40 -4.71 -2.34 -4.23
CA PHE A 40 -5.98 -1.61 -4.08
C PHE A 40 -6.48 -1.56 -2.64
N SER A 41 -5.89 -2.30 -1.71
CA SER A 41 -6.41 -2.48 -0.35
C SER A 41 -6.49 -1.18 0.46
N THR A 42 -5.66 -0.18 0.14
CA THR A 42 -5.61 1.10 0.85
C THR A 42 -6.34 2.23 0.11
N ILE A 43 -6.95 1.94 -1.04
CA ILE A 43 -7.58 2.93 -1.91
C ILE A 43 -9.10 2.76 -1.84
N VAL A 44 -9.83 3.86 -1.95
CA VAL A 44 -11.28 3.85 -2.16
C VAL A 44 -11.54 4.13 -3.63
N GLU A 45 -12.35 3.29 -4.27
CA GLU A 45 -12.73 3.49 -5.66
C GLU A 45 -13.45 4.83 -5.84
N SER A 46 -13.09 5.57 -6.89
CA SER A 46 -13.71 6.86 -7.17
C SER A 46 -15.18 6.68 -7.54
N SER A 47 -16.05 7.61 -7.13
CA SER A 47 -17.48 7.58 -7.49
C SER A 47 -17.75 7.62 -9.00
N ASN A 48 -16.76 8.06 -9.79
CA ASN A 48 -16.84 8.22 -11.24
C ASN A 48 -15.97 7.18 -11.97
N ALA A 49 -15.67 6.04 -11.34
CA ALA A 49 -14.87 5.00 -11.95
C ALA A 49 -15.56 4.47 -13.22
N VAL A 50 -14.87 4.58 -14.36
CA VAL A 50 -15.36 4.09 -15.66
C VAL A 50 -15.06 2.60 -15.83
N VAL A 51 -14.02 2.11 -15.16
CA VAL A 51 -13.63 0.71 -15.13
C VAL A 51 -13.64 0.26 -13.67
N PRO A 52 -14.52 -0.69 -13.29
CA PRO A 52 -14.60 -1.15 -11.92
C PRO A 52 -13.38 -1.99 -11.54
N VAL A 53 -12.88 -1.81 -10.32
CA VAL A 53 -11.83 -2.68 -9.77
C VAL A 53 -12.44 -4.03 -9.37
N PRO A 54 -11.94 -5.17 -9.90
CA PRO A 54 -12.45 -6.48 -9.50
C PRO A 54 -12.28 -6.71 -8.00
N THR A 55 -13.33 -7.18 -7.32
CA THR A 55 -13.31 -7.36 -5.86
C THR A 55 -12.24 -8.35 -5.40
N GLN A 56 -11.85 -9.30 -6.26
CA GLN A 56 -10.82 -10.30 -6.01
C GLN A 56 -9.42 -9.69 -5.84
N VAL A 57 -9.18 -8.47 -6.34
CA VAL A 57 -7.88 -7.79 -6.23
C VAL A 57 -7.87 -6.69 -5.18
N ILE A 58 -8.96 -6.47 -4.44
CA ILE A 58 -9.03 -5.41 -3.40
C ILE A 58 -8.35 -5.85 -2.10
N GLY A 59 -8.30 -7.14 -1.81
CA GLY A 59 -7.82 -7.66 -0.52
C GLY A 59 -8.97 -7.87 0.48
N SER A 60 -8.68 -8.55 1.58
CA SER A 60 -9.69 -9.11 2.49
C SER A 60 -10.26 -8.13 3.52
N SER A 61 -9.60 -7.01 3.78
CA SER A 61 -10.01 -6.05 4.83
C SER A 61 -9.56 -4.62 4.53
N PRO A 62 -10.06 -3.99 3.44
CA PRO A 62 -9.56 -2.71 2.98
C PRO A 62 -9.87 -1.55 3.97
N GLU A 63 -10.95 -1.63 4.74
CA GLU A 63 -11.24 -0.67 5.83
C GLU A 63 -10.16 -0.70 6.90
N LEU A 64 -9.72 -1.90 7.28
CA LEU A 64 -8.68 -2.10 8.28
C LEU A 64 -7.34 -1.60 7.77
N ALA A 65 -6.95 -1.96 6.54
CA ALA A 65 -5.72 -1.49 5.90
C ALA A 65 -5.67 0.05 5.87
N ARG A 66 -6.75 0.71 5.44
CA ARG A 66 -6.86 2.19 5.45
C ARG A 66 -6.73 2.77 6.86
N SER A 67 -7.33 2.14 7.87
CA SER A 67 -7.26 2.63 9.26
C SER A 67 -5.83 2.62 9.79
N TYR A 68 -5.06 1.56 9.51
CA TYR A 68 -3.64 1.47 9.88
C TYR A 68 -2.80 2.47 9.11
N VAL A 69 -2.97 2.59 7.79
CA VAL A 69 -2.25 3.58 6.99
C VAL A 69 -2.52 4.98 7.50
N LYS A 70 -3.77 5.32 7.83
CA LYS A 70 -4.12 6.62 8.41
C LYS A 70 -3.40 6.87 9.73
N ALA A 71 -3.42 5.90 10.65
CA ALA A 71 -2.74 6.03 11.94
C ALA A 71 -1.21 6.16 11.80
N LEU A 72 -0.59 5.33 10.95
CA LEU A 72 0.85 5.35 10.70
C LEU A 72 1.32 6.59 9.93
N SER A 73 0.41 7.26 9.22
CA SER A 73 0.70 8.49 8.50
C SER A 73 0.74 9.73 9.41
N ILE A 74 0.10 9.69 10.59
CA ILE A 74 0.01 10.85 11.49
C ILE A 74 1.36 11.51 11.80
N PRO A 75 2.45 10.78 12.11
CA PRO A 75 3.74 11.42 12.42
C PRO A 75 4.44 12.09 11.23
N PHE A 76 3.90 11.95 10.01
CA PHE A 76 4.47 12.48 8.78
C PHE A 76 3.72 13.70 8.22
N PHE A 77 2.70 14.20 8.93
CA PHE A 77 1.94 15.43 8.64
C PHE A 77 1.96 16.36 9.86
#